data_AF-A0A3E4M5A9-F1
#
_entry.id   AF-A0A3E4M5A9-F1
#
_cell.length_a   1.000
_cell.length_b   1.000
_cell.length_c   1.000
_cell.angle_alpha   90.00
_cell.angle_beta   90.00
_cell.angle_gamma   90.00
#
_symmetry.space_group_name_H-M   'P 1'
#
loop_
_entity.id
_entity.type
_entity.pdbx_description
1 polymer ?
#
loop_
_entity_poly.entity_id
_entity_poly.type
_entity_poly.pdbx_seq_one_letter_code
_entity_poly.pdbx_strand_id
1 'polypeptide(L)' 'MNNKLEVIGIDHGWSMMKTISQVFVTGVKEITTTPALFGDVLEYEGKFYKVGTVRQEVKDT' A
#
# COMPACT_ATOMS: atom_id res chain seq x y z
N MET A 1 2.14 30.99 5.77
CA MET A 1 1.99 29.56 5.44
C MET A 1 0.83 29.03 6.27
N ASN A 2 -0.10 28.31 5.65
CA ASN A 2 -1.27 27.79 6.35
C ASN A 2 -0.86 26.51 7.09
N ASN A 3 -0.63 26.60 8.40
CA ASN A 3 -0.13 25.49 9.23
C ASN A 3 -1.28 24.55 9.65
N LYS A 4 -2.06 24.06 8.68
CA LYS A 4 -3.10 23.09 8.96
C LYS A 4 -2.44 21.74 9.28
N LEU A 5 -2.57 21.30 10.53
CA LEU A 5 -2.18 19.95 10.94
C LEU A 5 -3.20 18.96 10.38
N GLU A 6 -2.72 17.95 9.65
CA GLU A 6 -3.50 16.78 9.26
C GLU A 6 -2.98 15.57 10.04
N VAL A 7 -3.90 14.83 10.66
CA VAL A 7 -3.58 13.64 11.45
C VAL A 7 -4.05 12.41 10.68
N ILE A 8 -3.12 11.50 10.36
CA ILE A 8 -3.40 10.27 9.62
C ILE A 8 -3.11 9.09 10.54
N GLY A 9 -4.16 8.34 10.90
CA GLY A 9 -4.03 7.11 11.67
C GLY A 9 -3.80 5.90 10.76
N ILE A 10 -2.74 5.15 11.00
CA ILE A 10 -2.38 3.94 10.25
C ILE A 10 -2.10 2.80 11.23
N ASP A 11 -2.79 1.68 11.05
CA ASP A 11 -2.45 0.39 11.67
C ASP A 11 -1.75 -0.48 10.62
N HIS A 12 -0.45 -0.71 10.83
CA HIS A 12 0.42 -1.45 9.92
C HIS A 12 0.59 -2.90 10.37
N GLY A 13 -0.49 -3.67 10.24
CA GLY A 13 -0.49 -5.09 10.58
C GLY A 13 0.25 -5.96 9.56
N TRP A 14 0.68 -7.15 9.99
CA TRP A 14 1.43 -8.08 9.16
C TRP A 14 0.65 -8.53 7.90
N SER A 15 -0.65 -8.84 8.05
CA SER A 15 -1.49 -9.30 6.94
C SER A 15 -2.33 -8.19 6.30
N MET A 16 -2.69 -7.18 7.09
CA MET A 16 -3.62 -6.13 6.69
C MET A 16 -3.13 -4.79 7.22
N MET A 17 -3.10 -3.79 6.36
CA MET A 17 -2.99 -2.39 6.72
C MET A 17 -4.38 -1.75 6.81
N LYS A 18 -4.54 -0.81 7.74
CA LYS A 18 -5.81 -0.10 7.92
C LYS A 18 -5.58 1.38 8.16
N THR A 19 -6.48 2.20 7.60
CA THR A 19 -6.69 3.59 8.01
C THR A 19 -8.09 3.70 8.59
N ILE A 20 -8.52 4.91 8.95
CA ILE A 20 -9.88 5.14 9.45
C ILE A 20 -10.98 4.71 8.47
N SER A 21 -10.72 4.75 7.16
CA SER A 21 -11.74 4.54 6.11
C SER A 21 -11.51 3.32 5.22
N GLN A 22 -10.37 2.66 5.33
CA GLN A 22 -10.00 1.58 4.40
C GLN A 22 -9.15 0.51 5.08
N VAL A 23 -9.31 -0.72 4.58
CA VAL A 23 -8.56 -1.89 5.01
C VAL A 23 -8.07 -2.59 3.75
N PHE A 24 -6.78 -2.88 3.67
CA PHE A 24 -6.18 -3.52 2.50
C PHE A 24 -5.05 -4.46 2.90
N VAL A 25 -4.72 -5.40 2.00
CA VAL A 25 -3.68 -6.39 2.25
C VAL A 25 -2.31 -5.72 2.22
N THR A 26 -1.41 -6.11 3.13
CA THR A 26 -0.04 -5.56 3.22
C THR A 26 0.85 -5.90 2.00
N GLY A 27 0.37 -6.75 1.09
CA GLY A 27 1.11 -7.20 -0.08
C GLY A 27 1.43 -6.07 -1.07
N VAL A 28 2.70 -5.99 -1.46
CA VAL A 28 3.22 -5.04 -2.45
C VAL A 28 4.03 -5.80 -3.50
N LYS A 29 3.83 -5.48 -4.78
CA LYS A 29 4.60 -6.07 -5.89
C LYS A 29 5.05 -4.98 -6.86
N GLU A 30 6.35 -4.96 -7.17
CA GLU A 30 6.90 -4.07 -8.20
C GLU A 30 6.35 -4.42 -9.59
N ILE A 31 6.06 -3.39 -10.36
CA ILE A 31 5.62 -3.45 -11.76
C ILE A 31 6.78 -2.91 -12.60
N THR A 32 7.31 -3.74 -13.49
CA THR A 32 8.48 -3.42 -14.31
C THR A 32 8.13 -2.74 -15.63
N THR A 33 6.84 -2.56 -15.91
CA THR A 33 6.30 -1.91 -17.11
C THR A 33 5.41 -0.74 -16.70
N THR A 34 5.21 0.21 -17.62
CA THR A 34 4.25 1.30 -17.41
C THR A 34 2.84 0.71 -17.21
N PRO A 35 2.17 0.98 -16.08
CA PRO A 35 0.84 0.44 -15.81
C PRO A 35 -0.18 0.99 -16.81
N ALA A 36 -1.08 0.12 -17.30
CA ALA A 36 -2.23 0.55 -18.09
C ALA A 36 -3.33 1.20 -17.23
N LEU A 37 -3.37 0.86 -15.94
CA LEU A 37 -4.32 1.36 -14.95
C LEU A 37 -3.56 1.71 -13.67
N PHE A 38 -3.95 2.81 -13.01
CA PHE A 38 -3.29 3.33 -11.80
C PHE A 38 -4.02 2.98 -10.50
N GLY A 39 -5.13 2.24 -10.56
CA GLY A 39 -5.82 1.77 -9.36
C GLY A 39 -4.90 0.92 -8.49
N ASP A 40 -4.77 1.28 -7.21
CA ASP A 40 -3.86 0.68 -6.21
C ASP A 40 -2.38 0.64 -6.65
N VAL A 41 -1.95 1.56 -7.52
CA VAL A 41 -0.55 1.70 -7.91
C VAL A 41 0.09 2.84 -7.13
N LEU A 42 1.19 2.54 -6.45
CA LEU A 42 2.10 3.53 -5.88
C LEU A 42 3.23 3.79 -6.87
N GLU A 43 3.40 5.05 -7.27
CA GLU A 43 4.63 5.52 -7.90
C GLU A 43 5.56 6.07 -6.82
N TYR A 44 6.75 5.49 -6.69
CA TYR A 44 7.75 5.90 -5.71
C TYR A 44 9.13 5.82 -6.34
N GLU A 45 9.87 6.95 -6.30
CA GLU A 45 11.22 7.07 -6.87
C GLU A 45 11.33 6.61 -8.35
N GLY A 46 10.29 6.90 -9.16
CA GLY A 46 10.24 6.54 -10.58
C GLY A 46 9.94 5.06 -10.85
N LYS A 47 9.56 4.29 -9.83
CA LYS A 47 9.12 2.88 -9.94
C LYS A 47 7.65 2.74 -9.60
N PHE A 48 7.01 1.71 -10.15
CA PHE A 48 5.61 1.41 -9.92
C PHE A 48 5.44 0.17 -9.05
N TYR A 49 4.49 0.22 -8.11
CA TYR A 49 4.18 -0.88 -7.20
C TYR A 49 2.67 -1.09 -7.14
N LYS A 50 2.20 -2.32 -7.36
CA LYS A 50 0.82 -2.70 -7.04
C LYS A 50 0.72 -2.95 -5.53
N VAL A 51 -0.17 -2.23 -4.85
CA VAL A 51 -0.47 -2.36 -3.43
C VAL A 51 -1.77 -3.15 -3.27
N GLY A 52 -1.94 -3.83 -2.12
CA GLY A 52 -3.15 -4.61 -1.86
C GLY A 52 -3.21 -5.92 -2.63
N THR A 53 -2.05 -6.48 -2.99
CA THR A 53 -1.97 -7.78 -3.68
C THR A 53 -2.35 -8.94 -2.76
N VAL A 54 -2.24 -10.17 -3.25
CA VAL A 54 -2.53 -11.39 -2.47
C VAL A 54 -1.76 -11.40 -1.14
N ARG A 55 -2.41 -11.92 -0.09
CA ARG A 55 -1.82 -12.10 1.24
C ARG A 55 -0.59 -12.98 1.16
N GLN A 56 0.47 -12.59 1.87
CA GLN A 56 1.66 -13.43 2.00
C GLN A 56 1.34 -14.69 2.80
N GLU A 57 1.85 -15.82 2.34
CA GLU A 57 1.75 -17.08 3.06
C GLU A 57 2.62 -17.03 4.33
N VAL A 58 2.08 -17.53 5.43
CA VAL A 58 2.87 -17.77 6.64
C VAL A 58 3.63 -19.07 6.40
N LYS A 59 4.96 -19.04 6.50
CA LYS A 59 5.75 -20.27 6.52
C LYS A 59 5.69 -20.87 7.92
N ASP A 60 5.41 -22.15 8.01
CA ASP A 60 5.60 -22.90 9.25
C ASP A 60 7.10 -22.89 9.60
N THR A 61 7.42 -22.53 10.84
CA THR A 61 8.79 -22.47 11.38
C THR A 61 9.25 -23.81 11.90
#